data_AF-A0AA38F8A5-F1
#
_entry.id   AF-A0AA38F8A5-F1
#
_cell.length_a   1.000
_cell.length_b   1.000
_cell.length_c   1.000
_cell.angle_alpha   90.00
_cell.angle_beta   90.00
_cell.angle_gamma   90.00
#
_symmetry.space_group_name_H-M   'P 1'
#
loop_
_entity.id
_entity.type
_entity.pdbx_description
1 polymer ?
#
loop_
_entity_poly.entity_id
_entity_poly.type
_entity_poly.pdbx_seq_one_letter_code
_entity_poly.pdbx_strand_id
1 'polypeptide(L)'
;SYFSKWGEEGVVDLKYELEHLIILTASRCLLGREVRDQLFEDVSSLFHDLDSGMLPISVILPYLPIPAHRKRDRARKKLAEIFTKIIHSRKQSGNKEADMLQSFIESKYKDGRPTTEVKVTGLLIAALFAGQHTSSITSTWTGAYLLSHQKYLSSVIEEQKDVMKRHGDKLDHDILAEMDILYRSIKEALRLHPPLIVLLRSNHRDFSVTDRNGKEYAIPKGHIVATSPAFSNRLPYVFKNPDTYDPDRYAPGREEDKIAGAFSYISFGGGRHGCLGEPFAYLQIKAIWSHLLRNFELELIPPSQRLTGMQWWLVSRI
;
A
#
# COMPACT_ATOMS: atom_id res chain seq x y z
N SER A 1 23.06 2.16 0.72
CA SER A 1 21.81 1.82 0.00
C SER A 1 21.14 0.67 0.73
N TYR A 2 19.81 0.56 0.80
CA TYR A 2 19.15 -0.59 1.47
C TYR A 2 19.62 -1.93 0.87
N PHE A 3 19.75 -1.99 -0.45
CA PHE A 3 20.11 -3.19 -1.20
C PHE A 3 21.62 -3.50 -1.22
N SER A 4 22.48 -2.68 -0.60
CA SER A 4 23.91 -3.04 -0.54
C SER A 4 24.19 -4.29 0.28
N LYS A 5 23.23 -4.73 1.12
CA LYS A 5 23.31 -6.00 1.87
C LYS A 5 23.06 -7.24 1.01
N TRP A 6 22.55 -7.10 -0.22
CA TRP A 6 22.26 -8.24 -1.11
C TRP A 6 23.51 -8.78 -1.81
N GLY A 7 24.63 -8.04 -1.81
CA GLY A 7 25.84 -8.47 -2.53
C GLY A 7 25.67 -8.47 -4.04
N GLU A 8 26.49 -9.27 -4.72
CA GLU A 8 26.45 -9.43 -6.19
C GLU A 8 25.48 -10.53 -6.63
N GLU A 9 25.32 -11.60 -5.86
CA GLU A 9 24.36 -12.67 -6.12
C GLU A 9 23.85 -13.29 -4.81
N GLY A 10 22.63 -13.82 -4.80
CA GLY A 10 22.09 -14.51 -3.63
C GLY A 10 20.61 -14.89 -3.72
N VAL A 11 20.12 -15.46 -2.61
CA VAL A 11 18.71 -15.79 -2.40
C VAL A 11 18.14 -14.89 -1.32
N VAL A 12 17.00 -14.28 -1.58
CA VAL A 12 16.31 -13.41 -0.62
C VAL A 12 14.84 -13.79 -0.48
N ASP A 13 14.26 -13.53 0.69
CA ASP A 13 12.81 -13.47 0.85
C ASP A 13 12.33 -12.07 0.46
N LEU A 14 11.87 -11.91 -0.78
CA LEU A 14 11.49 -10.60 -1.30
C LEU A 14 10.31 -10.00 -0.54
N LYS A 15 9.40 -10.82 0.02
CA LYS A 15 8.30 -10.31 0.84
C LYS A 15 8.86 -9.62 2.08
N TYR A 16 9.74 -10.31 2.80
CA TYR A 16 10.42 -9.75 3.98
C TYR A 16 11.21 -8.48 3.64
N GLU A 17 11.97 -8.52 2.55
CA GLU A 17 12.79 -7.39 2.10
C GLU A 17 11.94 -6.18 1.69
N LEU A 18 10.84 -6.40 0.96
CA LEU A 18 9.89 -5.35 0.58
C LEU A 18 9.16 -4.77 1.79
N GLU A 19 8.72 -5.59 2.74
CA GLU A 19 8.12 -5.13 4.00
C GLU A 19 9.07 -4.19 4.75
N HIS A 20 10.34 -4.58 4.86
CA HIS A 20 11.38 -3.78 5.49
C HIS A 20 11.73 -2.51 4.70
N LEU A 21 11.80 -2.55 3.37
CA LEU A 21 12.07 -1.36 2.59
C LEU A 21 10.89 -0.36 2.64
N ILE A 22 9.66 -0.86 2.61
CA ILE A 22 8.45 -0.05 2.55
C ILE A 22 8.20 0.68 3.86
N ILE A 23 8.44 0.05 5.02
CA ILE A 23 8.37 0.78 6.29
C ILE A 23 9.36 1.95 6.33
N LEU A 24 10.59 1.77 5.81
CA LEU A 24 11.62 2.82 5.80
C LEU A 24 11.30 3.96 4.82
N THR A 25 10.78 3.63 3.64
CA THR A 25 10.40 4.63 2.63
C THR A 25 9.13 5.36 3.03
N ALA A 26 8.10 4.65 3.50
CA ALA A 26 6.86 5.24 4.01
C ALA A 26 7.14 6.13 5.22
N SER A 27 7.95 5.69 6.18
CA SER A 27 8.28 6.52 7.34
C SER A 27 9.01 7.80 6.93
N ARG A 28 9.97 7.73 5.99
CA ARG A 28 10.70 8.92 5.53
C ARG A 28 9.78 9.91 4.81
N CYS A 29 8.92 9.42 3.91
CA CYS A 29 8.04 10.28 3.11
C CYS A 29 6.85 10.84 3.89
N LEU A 30 6.26 10.03 4.78
CA LEU A 30 5.02 10.39 5.48
C LEU A 30 5.28 11.04 6.84
N LEU A 31 6.37 10.69 7.52
CA LEU A 31 6.61 11.08 8.92
C LEU A 31 7.79 12.03 9.10
N GLY A 32 8.60 12.25 8.06
CA GLY A 32 9.75 13.15 8.11
C GLY A 32 11.06 12.45 8.47
N ARG A 33 12.16 13.20 8.42
CA ARG A 33 13.52 12.67 8.60
C ARG A 33 13.77 12.21 10.03
N GLU A 34 13.27 12.96 11.00
CA GLU A 34 13.46 12.74 12.43
C GLU A 34 12.84 11.42 12.87
N VAL A 35 11.64 11.12 12.35
CA VAL A 35 10.99 9.84 12.62
C VAL A 35 11.78 8.71 11.97
N ARG A 36 12.22 8.88 10.71
CA ARG A 36 13.03 7.88 10.01
C ARG A 36 14.36 7.61 10.73
N ASP A 37 15.02 8.64 11.22
CA ASP A 37 16.32 8.55 11.88
C ASP A 37 16.21 7.95 13.30
N GLN A 38 15.03 8.02 13.92
CA GLN A 38 14.72 7.35 15.19
C GLN A 38 14.06 5.96 15.01
N LEU A 39 13.85 5.51 13.76
CA LEU A 39 13.03 4.32 13.46
C LEU A 39 13.70 2.97 13.73
N PHE A 40 14.88 2.94 14.33
CA PHE A 40 15.78 1.81 14.12
C PHE A 40 15.45 0.54 14.94
N GLU A 41 14.82 0.61 16.12
CA GLU A 41 14.30 -0.60 16.79
C GLU A 41 13.03 -0.32 17.63
N ASP A 42 13.04 0.73 18.44
CA ASP A 42 11.92 1.04 19.33
C ASP A 42 10.62 1.31 18.57
N VAL A 43 10.66 2.13 17.52
CA VAL A 43 9.44 2.48 16.77
C VAL A 43 8.90 1.25 16.02
N SER A 44 9.77 0.47 15.37
CA SER A 44 9.37 -0.74 14.64
C SER A 44 8.72 -1.78 15.57
N SER A 45 9.32 -2.04 16.74
CA SER A 45 8.74 -2.95 17.73
C SER A 45 7.39 -2.47 18.26
N LEU A 46 7.21 -1.15 18.45
CA LEU A 46 5.93 -0.58 18.87
C LEU A 46 4.86 -0.68 17.78
N PHE A 47 5.22 -0.55 16.51
CA PHE A 47 4.29 -0.81 15.40
C PHE A 47 3.91 -2.28 15.31
N HIS A 48 4.87 -3.19 15.46
CA HIS A 48 4.57 -4.62 15.55
C HIS A 48 3.60 -4.94 16.70
N ASP A 49 3.74 -4.26 17.85
CA ASP A 49 2.82 -4.39 18.98
C ASP A 49 1.42 -3.82 18.71
N LEU A 50 1.33 -2.74 17.93
CA LEU A 50 0.04 -2.23 17.45
C LEU A 50 -0.64 -3.26 16.54
N ASP A 51 0.09 -3.79 15.56
CA ASP A 51 -0.41 -4.75 14.57
C ASP A 51 -0.84 -6.06 15.21
N SER A 52 -0.01 -6.59 16.12
CA SER A 52 -0.31 -7.80 16.89
C SER A 52 -1.53 -7.64 17.81
N GLY A 53 -1.94 -6.39 18.06
CA GLY A 53 -3.16 -6.03 18.77
C GLY A 53 -4.45 -6.09 17.94
N MET A 54 -4.34 -6.28 16.62
CA MET A 54 -5.47 -6.30 15.68
C MET A 54 -5.89 -7.73 15.34
N LEU A 55 -6.33 -8.47 16.35
CA LEU A 55 -6.83 -9.83 16.19
C LEU A 55 -8.23 -9.82 15.56
N PRO A 56 -8.69 -10.93 14.96
CA PRO A 56 -10.07 -11.03 14.46
C PRO A 56 -11.12 -10.67 15.53
N ILE A 57 -10.88 -11.07 16.80
CA ILE A 57 -11.76 -10.74 17.92
C ILE A 57 -11.81 -9.23 18.22
N SER A 58 -10.77 -8.46 17.87
CA SER A 58 -10.70 -7.02 18.09
C SER A 58 -11.72 -6.24 17.27
N VAL A 59 -12.23 -6.80 16.16
CA VAL A 59 -13.29 -6.19 15.35
C VAL A 59 -14.62 -6.15 16.11
N ILE A 60 -14.88 -7.16 16.94
CA ILE A 60 -16.14 -7.31 17.69
C ILE A 60 -15.99 -6.77 19.11
N LEU A 61 -14.86 -7.07 19.78
CA LEU A 61 -14.60 -6.74 21.17
C LEU A 61 -13.25 -5.98 21.33
N PRO A 62 -13.14 -4.73 20.82
CA PRO A 62 -11.87 -4.00 20.74
C PRO A 62 -11.23 -3.66 22.10
N TYR A 63 -12.01 -3.74 23.19
CA TYR A 63 -11.60 -3.39 24.57
C TYR A 63 -11.45 -4.61 25.48
N LEU A 64 -11.45 -5.83 24.93
CA LEU A 64 -11.27 -7.04 25.72
C LEU A 64 -9.94 -6.98 26.49
N PRO A 65 -9.87 -7.31 27.78
CA PRO A 65 -8.66 -7.13 28.59
C PRO A 65 -7.60 -8.23 28.38
N ILE A 66 -7.34 -8.60 27.12
CA ILE A 66 -6.35 -9.62 26.73
C ILE A 66 -4.93 -9.04 26.63
N PRO A 67 -3.88 -9.88 26.75
CA PRO A 67 -2.49 -9.43 26.63
C PRO A 67 -2.20 -8.63 25.36
N ALA A 68 -2.75 -9.05 24.21
CA ALA A 68 -2.57 -8.38 22.92
C ALA A 68 -3.08 -6.93 22.92
N HIS A 69 -4.31 -6.69 23.41
CA HIS A 69 -4.87 -5.34 23.51
C HIS A 69 -4.11 -4.47 24.52
N ARG A 70 -3.67 -5.04 25.65
CA ARG A 70 -2.84 -4.30 26.61
C ARG A 70 -1.49 -3.89 26.01
N LYS A 71 -0.88 -4.77 25.19
CA LYS A 71 0.37 -4.47 24.48
C LYS A 71 0.15 -3.37 23.45
N ARG A 72 -0.91 -3.47 22.63
CA ARG A 72 -1.36 -2.45 21.68
C ARG A 72 -1.55 -1.08 22.33
N ASP A 73 -2.26 -1.02 23.45
CA ASP A 73 -2.59 0.24 24.11
C ASP A 73 -1.33 0.90 24.72
N ARG A 74 -0.42 0.10 25.29
CA ARG A 74 0.91 0.57 25.74
C ARG A 74 1.74 1.07 24.57
N ALA A 75 1.77 0.34 23.46
CA ALA A 75 2.50 0.72 22.26
C ALA A 75 1.98 2.02 21.67
N ARG A 76 0.65 2.17 21.60
CA ARG A 76 -0.02 3.40 21.17
C ARG A 76 0.40 4.60 22.01
N LYS A 77 0.46 4.44 23.34
CA LYS A 77 0.87 5.51 24.25
C LYS A 77 2.33 5.92 24.03
N LYS A 78 3.24 4.95 23.93
CA LYS A 78 4.67 5.20 23.65
C LYS A 78 4.89 5.88 22.29
N LEU A 79 4.23 5.42 21.23
CA LEU A 79 4.28 6.08 19.92
C LEU A 79 3.78 7.52 19.99
N ALA A 80 2.72 7.77 20.77
CA ALA A 80 2.23 9.12 20.96
C ALA A 80 3.23 10.02 21.68
N GLU A 81 3.95 9.51 22.68
CA GLU A 81 5.03 10.24 23.36
C GLU A 81 6.19 10.56 22.40
N ILE A 82 6.61 9.60 21.57
CA ILE A 82 7.68 9.80 20.57
C ILE A 82 7.28 10.87 19.56
N PHE A 83 6.11 10.74 18.93
CA PHE A 83 5.67 11.70 17.91
C PHE A 83 5.42 13.09 18.49
N THR A 84 4.92 13.19 19.73
CA THR A 84 4.76 14.49 20.38
C THR A 84 6.10 15.20 20.59
N LYS A 85 7.16 14.47 21.00
CA LYS A 85 8.51 15.03 21.11
C LYS A 85 9.05 15.53 19.76
N ILE A 86 8.82 14.77 18.70
CA ILE A 86 9.25 15.14 17.35
C ILE A 86 8.52 16.39 16.85
N ILE A 87 7.19 16.43 17.01
CA ILE A 87 6.37 17.59 16.65
C ILE A 87 6.84 18.84 17.41
N HIS A 88 7.10 18.71 18.71
CA HIS A 88 7.57 19.81 19.55
C HIS A 88 8.95 20.32 19.12
N SER A 89 9.89 19.40 18.89
CA SER A 89 11.23 19.72 18.41
C SER A 89 11.21 20.45 17.06
N ARG A 90 10.40 19.96 16.10
CA ARG A 90 10.22 20.61 14.79
C ARG A 90 9.69 22.03 14.94
N LYS A 91 8.63 22.22 15.74
CA LYS A 91 8.05 23.55 16.00
C LYS A 91 9.05 24.53 16.64
N GLN A 92 9.86 24.06 17.58
CA GLN A 92 10.85 24.90 18.27
C GLN A 92 12.05 25.26 17.38
N SER A 93 12.48 24.34 16.53
CA SER A 93 13.61 24.57 15.62
C SER A 93 13.32 25.63 14.56
N GLY A 94 12.04 25.87 14.23
CA GLY A 94 11.62 26.72 13.12
C GLY A 94 11.90 26.11 11.74
N ASN A 95 12.51 24.92 11.67
CA ASN A 95 12.75 24.22 10.42
C ASN A 95 11.43 23.79 9.79
N LYS A 96 11.30 24.02 8.49
CA LYS A 96 10.16 23.55 7.69
C LYS A 96 10.67 22.61 6.61
N GLU A 97 10.17 21.38 6.60
CA GLU A 97 10.39 20.44 5.50
C GLU A 97 9.12 20.35 4.65
N ALA A 98 9.26 20.10 3.36
CA ALA A 98 8.13 19.82 2.46
C ALA A 98 7.67 18.37 2.62
N ASP A 99 7.15 18.03 3.81
CA ASP A 99 6.67 16.69 4.16
C ASP A 99 5.23 16.71 4.73
N MET A 100 4.66 15.51 4.90
CA MET A 100 3.31 15.35 5.42
C MET A 100 3.22 15.75 6.91
N LEU A 101 4.29 15.58 7.69
CA LEU A 101 4.34 16.03 9.08
C LEU A 101 4.16 17.56 9.18
N GLN A 102 4.91 18.32 8.38
CA GLN A 102 4.79 19.77 8.31
C GLN A 102 3.38 20.18 7.88
N SER A 103 2.83 19.50 6.88
CA SER A 103 1.46 19.74 6.40
C SER A 103 0.42 19.53 7.52
N PHE A 104 0.57 18.51 8.36
CA PHE A 104 -0.31 18.30 9.51
C PHE A 104 -0.10 19.31 10.63
N ILE A 105 1.14 19.72 10.91
CA ILE A 105 1.45 20.75 11.91
C ILE A 105 0.81 22.09 11.53
N GLU A 106 0.84 22.45 10.24
CA GLU A 106 0.32 23.72 9.73
C GLU A 106 -1.18 23.67 9.40
N SER A 107 -1.78 22.47 9.41
CA SER A 107 -3.18 22.29 9.05
C SER A 107 -4.14 23.00 10.01
N LYS A 108 -5.19 23.59 9.43
CA LYS A 108 -6.28 24.24 10.14
C LYS A 108 -7.62 23.70 9.66
N TYR A 109 -8.58 23.66 10.58
CA TYR A 109 -9.98 23.43 10.26
C TYR A 109 -10.57 24.64 9.51
N LYS A 110 -11.74 24.45 8.90
CA LYS A 110 -12.46 25.51 8.17
C LYS A 110 -12.80 26.73 9.05
N ASP A 111 -12.94 26.52 10.36
CA ASP A 111 -13.18 27.57 11.36
C ASP A 111 -11.89 28.26 11.83
N GLY A 112 -10.74 27.96 11.22
CA GLY A 112 -9.44 28.54 11.53
C GLY A 112 -8.70 27.88 12.70
N ARG A 113 -9.32 26.94 13.44
CA ARG A 113 -8.64 26.26 14.55
C ARG A 113 -7.50 25.37 14.05
N PRO A 114 -6.33 25.39 14.70
CA PRO A 114 -5.23 24.50 14.33
C PRO A 114 -5.54 23.05 14.70
N THR A 115 -4.95 22.11 13.96
CA THR A 115 -4.96 20.69 14.36
C THR A 115 -4.12 20.50 15.62
N THR A 116 -4.70 19.87 16.64
CA THR A 116 -4.00 19.63 17.91
C THR A 116 -2.91 18.58 17.74
N GLU A 117 -1.86 18.63 18.58
CA GLU A 117 -0.75 17.68 18.50
C GLU A 117 -1.20 16.23 18.67
N VAL A 118 -2.17 15.97 19.56
CA VAL A 118 -2.78 14.64 19.73
C VAL A 118 -3.41 14.14 18.42
N LYS A 119 -4.05 15.03 17.66
CA LYS A 119 -4.65 14.68 16.36
C LYS A 119 -3.58 14.46 15.29
N VAL A 120 -2.55 15.30 15.23
CA VAL A 120 -1.41 15.12 14.32
C VAL A 120 -0.75 13.76 14.58
N THR A 121 -0.45 13.45 15.84
CA THR A 121 0.09 12.15 16.26
C THR A 121 -0.81 10.98 15.83
N GLY A 122 -2.13 11.11 15.99
CA GLY A 122 -3.08 10.10 15.52
C GLY A 122 -3.05 9.90 14.00
N LEU A 123 -2.96 10.99 13.24
CA LEU A 123 -2.88 10.96 11.77
C LEU A 123 -1.56 10.33 11.28
N LEU A 124 -0.44 10.60 11.96
CA LEU A 124 0.86 9.98 11.64
C LEU A 124 0.83 8.46 11.84
N ILE A 125 0.29 7.99 12.98
CA ILE A 125 0.14 6.55 13.24
C ILE A 125 -0.76 5.91 12.16
N ALA A 126 -1.88 6.56 11.84
CA ALA A 126 -2.81 6.06 10.82
C ALA A 126 -2.17 6.01 9.43
N ALA A 127 -1.40 7.03 9.04
CA ALA A 127 -0.72 7.10 7.75
C ALA A 127 0.33 5.99 7.61
N LEU A 128 1.12 5.73 8.65
CA LEU A 128 2.13 4.67 8.59
C LEU A 128 1.49 3.27 8.50
N PHE A 129 0.46 3.01 9.32
CA PHE A 129 -0.29 1.76 9.26
C PHE A 129 -0.92 1.54 7.87
N ALA A 130 -1.51 2.59 7.29
CA ALA A 130 -2.12 2.53 5.97
C ALA A 130 -1.09 2.28 4.86
N GLY A 131 0.09 2.90 4.92
CA GLY A 131 1.11 2.83 3.87
C GLY A 131 2.02 1.61 3.92
N GLN A 132 2.17 0.95 5.07
CA GLN A 132 3.10 -0.16 5.23
C GLN A 132 2.59 -1.46 4.61
N HIS A 133 1.49 -2.00 5.15
CA HIS A 133 1.00 -3.33 4.78
C HIS A 133 0.41 -3.38 3.37
N THR A 134 -0.26 -2.32 2.95
CA THR A 134 -0.92 -2.28 1.64
C THR A 134 0.10 -2.28 0.50
N SER A 135 1.12 -1.41 0.58
CA SER A 135 2.19 -1.34 -0.40
C SER A 135 3.08 -2.59 -0.40
N SER A 136 3.35 -3.21 0.76
CA SER A 136 4.21 -4.40 0.81
C SER A 136 3.57 -5.61 0.16
N ILE A 137 2.30 -5.88 0.49
CA ILE A 137 1.51 -6.96 -0.14
C ILE A 137 1.43 -6.71 -1.65
N THR A 138 1.12 -5.48 -2.07
CA THR A 138 0.98 -5.15 -3.48
C THR A 138 2.30 -5.28 -4.23
N SER A 139 3.40 -4.80 -3.66
CA SER A 139 4.73 -4.91 -4.26
C SER A 139 5.14 -6.36 -4.42
N THR A 140 4.89 -7.19 -3.40
CA THR A 140 5.20 -8.62 -3.41
C THR A 140 4.43 -9.34 -4.52
N TRP A 141 3.11 -9.11 -4.62
CA TRP A 141 2.30 -9.71 -5.68
C TRP A 141 2.66 -9.20 -7.08
N THR A 142 3.02 -7.92 -7.21
CA THR A 142 3.52 -7.36 -8.48
C THR A 142 4.75 -8.12 -8.94
N GLY A 143 5.72 -8.34 -8.05
CA GLY A 143 6.90 -9.14 -8.33
C GLY A 143 6.58 -10.57 -8.70
N ALA A 144 5.72 -11.22 -7.91
CA ALA A 144 5.30 -12.60 -8.16
C ALA A 144 4.70 -12.78 -9.55
N TYR A 145 3.85 -11.85 -9.97
CA TYR A 145 3.26 -11.93 -11.28
C TYR A 145 4.23 -11.63 -12.41
N LEU A 146 5.03 -10.56 -12.30
CA LEU A 146 6.02 -10.24 -13.32
C LEU A 146 6.99 -11.40 -13.52
N LEU A 147 7.57 -11.92 -12.44
CA LEU A 147 8.58 -12.99 -12.49
C LEU A 147 8.01 -14.36 -12.86
N SER A 148 6.69 -14.55 -12.81
CA SER A 148 6.03 -15.75 -13.34
C SER A 148 5.49 -15.58 -14.77
N HIS A 149 5.53 -14.38 -15.33
CA HIS A 149 5.01 -14.06 -16.66
C HIS A 149 6.06 -13.31 -17.48
N GLN A 150 6.97 -14.07 -18.10
CA GLN A 150 8.11 -13.54 -18.85
C GLN A 150 7.72 -12.49 -19.91
N LYS A 151 6.55 -12.65 -20.55
CA LYS A 151 6.00 -11.66 -21.48
C LYS A 151 5.92 -10.27 -20.84
N TYR A 152 5.27 -10.16 -19.68
CA TYR A 152 5.05 -8.88 -19.00
C TYR A 152 6.33 -8.37 -18.34
N LEU A 153 7.16 -9.25 -17.76
CA LEU A 153 8.48 -8.86 -17.25
C LEU A 153 9.34 -8.22 -18.34
N SER A 154 9.43 -8.86 -19.51
CA SER A 154 10.21 -8.34 -20.63
C SER A 154 9.69 -6.98 -21.08
N SER A 155 8.36 -6.79 -21.18
CA SER A 155 7.77 -5.50 -21.52
C SER A 155 8.09 -4.40 -20.49
N VAL A 156 8.07 -4.71 -19.19
CA VAL A 156 8.44 -3.73 -18.15
C VAL A 156 9.94 -3.42 -18.19
N ILE A 157 10.81 -4.42 -18.45
CA ILE A 157 12.26 -4.18 -18.58
C ILE A 157 12.54 -3.27 -19.78
N GLU A 158 11.90 -3.49 -20.93
CA GLU A 158 12.04 -2.59 -22.09
C GLU A 158 11.53 -1.18 -21.78
N GLU A 159 10.40 -1.03 -21.07
CA GLU A 159 9.93 0.27 -20.57
C GLU A 159 10.99 0.96 -19.70
N GLN A 160 11.65 0.23 -18.80
CA GLN A 160 12.71 0.79 -17.95
C GLN A 160 13.92 1.26 -18.79
N LYS A 161 14.34 0.48 -19.78
CA LYS A 161 15.43 0.85 -20.71
C LYS A 161 15.09 2.11 -21.50
N ASP A 162 13.86 2.22 -22.00
CA ASP A 162 13.40 3.39 -22.75
C ASP A 162 13.32 4.64 -21.88
N VAL A 163 12.90 4.51 -20.61
CA VAL A 163 12.91 5.60 -19.64
C VAL A 163 14.34 6.03 -19.32
N MET A 164 15.25 5.08 -19.07
CA MET A 164 16.67 5.38 -18.79
C MET A 164 17.38 6.03 -19.98
N LYS A 165 17.06 5.62 -21.21
CA LYS A 165 17.62 6.26 -22.42
C LYS A 165 17.25 7.73 -22.52
N ARG A 166 16.05 8.11 -22.06
CA ARG A 166 15.54 9.49 -22.12
C ARG A 166 15.99 10.36 -20.94
N HIS A 167 16.08 9.77 -19.74
CA HIS A 167 16.23 10.51 -18.48
C HIS A 167 17.48 10.13 -17.66
N GLY A 168 18.28 9.16 -18.11
CA GLY A 168 19.37 8.58 -17.35
C GLY A 168 18.89 7.81 -16.12
N ASP A 169 19.69 7.84 -15.04
CA ASP A 169 19.35 7.20 -13.76
C ASP A 169 18.36 8.02 -12.91
N LYS A 170 17.89 9.16 -13.41
CA LYS A 170 16.97 10.02 -12.67
C LYS A 170 15.62 9.34 -12.48
N LEU A 171 15.09 9.43 -11.26
CA LEU A 171 13.72 9.04 -10.91
C LEU A 171 13.07 10.19 -10.15
N ASP A 172 12.06 10.80 -10.75
CA ASP A 172 11.20 11.78 -10.11
C ASP A 172 9.72 11.47 -10.41
N HIS A 173 8.83 12.29 -9.87
CA HIS A 173 7.39 12.11 -9.99
C HIS A 173 6.92 12.03 -11.45
N ASP A 174 7.43 12.89 -12.31
CA ASP A 174 6.96 13.01 -13.70
C ASP A 174 7.49 11.84 -14.53
N ILE A 175 8.74 11.44 -14.32
CA ILE A 175 9.32 10.26 -14.97
C ILE A 175 8.56 8.98 -14.58
N LEU A 176 8.21 8.81 -13.30
CA LEU A 176 7.43 7.66 -12.85
C LEU A 176 6.02 7.63 -13.45
N ALA A 177 5.44 8.79 -13.76
CA ALA A 177 4.12 8.89 -14.39
C ALA A 177 4.13 8.34 -15.84
N GLU A 178 5.27 8.37 -16.53
CA GLU A 178 5.42 7.85 -17.90
C GLU A 178 5.39 6.31 -17.99
N MET A 179 5.60 5.60 -16.87
CA MET A 179 5.68 4.13 -16.84
C MET A 179 4.29 3.47 -16.83
N ASP A 180 3.65 3.41 -18.00
CA ASP A 180 2.31 2.84 -18.18
C ASP A 180 2.27 1.31 -18.03
N ILE A 181 3.27 0.59 -18.54
CA ILE A 181 3.32 -0.88 -18.48
C ILE A 181 3.50 -1.32 -17.02
N LEU A 182 4.42 -0.70 -16.28
CA LEU A 182 4.57 -0.97 -14.85
C LEU A 182 3.31 -0.55 -14.07
N TYR A 183 2.66 0.57 -14.42
CA TYR A 183 1.39 0.97 -13.81
C TYR A 183 0.32 -0.11 -13.97
N ARG A 184 0.09 -0.57 -15.20
CA ARG A 184 -0.90 -1.63 -15.50
C ARG A 184 -0.55 -2.95 -14.82
N SER A 185 0.74 -3.26 -14.68
CA SER A 185 1.22 -4.45 -13.99
C SER A 185 0.91 -4.42 -12.49
N ILE A 186 1.11 -3.28 -11.84
CA ILE A 186 0.74 -3.04 -10.42
C ILE A 186 -0.78 -3.09 -10.25
N LYS A 187 -1.52 -2.44 -11.16
CA LYS A 187 -2.98 -2.39 -11.16
C LYS A 187 -3.60 -3.78 -11.27
N GLU A 188 -3.04 -4.66 -12.12
CA GLU A 188 -3.52 -6.04 -12.24
C GLU A 188 -3.21 -6.88 -11.00
N ALA A 189 -2.05 -6.66 -10.37
CA ALA A 189 -1.72 -7.30 -9.11
C ALA A 189 -2.71 -6.89 -7.99
N LEU A 190 -3.05 -5.59 -7.91
CA LEU A 190 -4.08 -5.07 -7.01
C LEU A 190 -5.48 -5.61 -7.32
N ARG A 191 -5.81 -5.84 -8.60
CA ARG A 191 -7.10 -6.42 -8.99
C ARG A 191 -7.26 -7.82 -8.43
N LEU A 192 -6.23 -8.66 -8.61
CA LEU A 192 -6.24 -10.06 -8.20
C LEU A 192 -6.02 -10.24 -6.70
N HIS A 193 -5.17 -9.41 -6.08
CA HIS A 193 -4.79 -9.49 -4.68
C HIS A 193 -4.91 -8.12 -3.97
N PRO A 194 -6.12 -7.56 -3.85
CA PRO A 194 -6.32 -6.31 -3.13
C PRO A 194 -6.03 -6.54 -1.63
N PRO A 195 -5.15 -5.73 -0.98
CA PRO A 195 -4.85 -5.88 0.44
C PRO A 195 -6.09 -5.75 1.35
N LEU A 196 -7.06 -4.93 0.95
CA LEU A 196 -8.35 -4.78 1.62
C LEU A 196 -9.43 -5.56 0.86
N ILE A 197 -9.75 -6.77 1.33
CA ILE A 197 -10.67 -7.68 0.65
C ILE A 197 -12.15 -7.39 0.88
N VAL A 198 -12.50 -6.70 1.98
CA VAL A 198 -13.88 -6.35 2.36
C VAL A 198 -13.92 -4.97 3.01
N LEU A 199 -14.88 -4.14 2.62
CA LEU A 199 -15.17 -2.82 3.15
C LEU A 199 -16.56 -2.84 3.80
N LEU A 200 -16.63 -2.62 5.12
CA LEU A 200 -17.87 -2.70 5.88
C LEU A 200 -18.44 -1.31 6.20
N ARG A 201 -19.77 -1.18 6.22
CA ARG A 201 -20.50 0.01 6.68
C ARG A 201 -21.70 -0.40 7.53
N SER A 202 -21.90 0.28 8.66
CA SER A 202 -23.14 0.19 9.43
C SER A 202 -24.19 1.11 8.80
N ASN A 203 -25.35 0.56 8.44
CA ASN A 203 -26.42 1.34 7.87
C ASN A 203 -27.26 2.03 8.97
N HIS A 204 -27.44 3.35 8.87
CA HIS A 204 -28.16 4.14 9.86
C HIS A 204 -29.57 4.59 9.41
N ARG A 205 -29.99 4.27 8.17
CA ARG A 205 -31.30 4.62 7.62
C ARG A 205 -31.76 3.57 6.60
N ASP A 206 -33.05 3.39 6.43
CA ASP A 206 -33.54 2.52 5.35
C ASP A 206 -33.15 3.12 4.00
N PHE A 207 -32.71 2.28 3.07
CA PHE A 207 -32.42 2.65 1.69
C PHE A 207 -32.63 1.46 0.77
N SER A 208 -32.71 1.70 -0.54
CA SER A 208 -32.82 0.63 -1.54
C SER A 208 -31.58 0.53 -2.41
N VAL A 209 -31.30 -0.67 -2.92
CA VAL A 209 -30.32 -0.92 -3.98
C VAL A 209 -30.98 -1.63 -5.14
N THR A 210 -30.62 -1.25 -6.36
CA THR A 210 -31.10 -1.91 -7.59
C THR A 210 -29.99 -2.78 -8.14
N ASP A 211 -30.29 -4.05 -8.43
CA ASP A 211 -29.34 -4.94 -9.11
C ASP A 211 -29.27 -4.67 -10.62
N ARG A 212 -28.40 -5.40 -11.32
CA ARG A 212 -28.20 -5.26 -12.77
C ARG A 212 -29.42 -5.65 -13.61
N ASN A 213 -30.35 -6.42 -13.06
CA ASN A 213 -31.58 -6.84 -13.73
C ASN A 213 -32.74 -5.86 -13.44
N GLY A 214 -32.46 -4.73 -12.77
CA GLY A 214 -33.45 -3.73 -12.42
C GLY A 214 -34.29 -4.09 -11.19
N LYS A 215 -33.97 -5.17 -10.48
CA LYS A 215 -34.71 -5.55 -9.28
C LYS A 215 -34.21 -4.74 -8.09
N GLU A 216 -35.15 -4.11 -7.39
CA GLU A 216 -34.89 -3.31 -6.20
C GLU A 216 -34.94 -4.18 -4.94
N TYR A 217 -34.02 -3.91 -4.00
CA TYR A 217 -33.94 -4.55 -2.69
C TYR A 217 -33.88 -3.49 -1.62
N ALA A 218 -34.79 -3.58 -0.64
CA ALA A 218 -34.74 -2.76 0.55
C ALA A 218 -33.62 -3.24 1.48
N ILE A 219 -32.82 -2.30 1.98
CA ILE A 219 -31.77 -2.49 2.98
C ILE A 219 -32.21 -1.78 4.27
N PRO A 220 -32.69 -2.55 5.28
CA PRO A 220 -33.13 -1.96 6.54
C PRO A 220 -31.99 -1.30 7.31
N LYS A 221 -32.35 -0.28 8.09
CA LYS A 221 -31.51 0.32 9.12
C LYS A 221 -30.98 -0.75 10.07
N GLY A 222 -29.71 -0.61 10.48
CA GLY A 222 -29.04 -1.53 11.39
C GLY A 222 -28.29 -2.67 10.70
N HIS A 223 -28.54 -2.92 9.40
CA HIS A 223 -27.75 -3.90 8.65
C HIS A 223 -26.30 -3.43 8.44
N ILE A 224 -25.37 -4.39 8.44
CA ILE A 224 -24.00 -4.16 7.98
C ILE A 224 -23.95 -4.45 6.48
N VAL A 225 -23.53 -3.47 5.70
CA VAL A 225 -23.33 -3.58 4.26
C VAL A 225 -21.85 -3.82 3.98
N ALA A 226 -21.57 -4.81 3.15
CA ALA A 226 -20.22 -5.20 2.76
C ALA A 226 -20.00 -5.02 1.26
N THR A 227 -18.91 -4.38 0.88
CA THR A 227 -18.41 -4.36 -0.50
C THR A 227 -17.08 -5.10 -0.52
N SER A 228 -16.89 -6.04 -1.44
CA SER A 228 -15.65 -6.82 -1.51
C SER A 228 -14.87 -6.50 -2.78
N PRO A 229 -13.74 -5.78 -2.70
CA PRO A 229 -12.82 -5.65 -3.83
C PRO A 229 -12.36 -6.99 -4.36
N ALA A 230 -12.04 -7.96 -3.49
CA ALA A 230 -11.60 -9.29 -3.91
C ALA A 230 -12.62 -10.03 -4.81
N PHE A 231 -13.92 -9.79 -4.57
CA PHE A 231 -15.00 -10.34 -5.40
C PHE A 231 -15.32 -9.45 -6.61
N SER A 232 -15.56 -8.15 -6.40
CA SER A 232 -15.96 -7.20 -7.45
C SER A 232 -14.91 -7.11 -8.57
N ASN A 233 -13.63 -7.15 -8.21
CA ASN A 233 -12.52 -7.10 -9.15
C ASN A 233 -12.38 -8.38 -10.01
N ARG A 234 -13.24 -9.38 -9.81
CA ARG A 234 -13.26 -10.66 -10.55
C ARG A 234 -14.61 -10.93 -11.20
N LEU A 235 -15.50 -9.94 -11.26
CA LEU A 235 -16.80 -10.10 -11.90
C LEU A 235 -16.64 -10.34 -13.41
N PRO A 236 -17.09 -11.48 -13.97
CA PRO A 236 -16.84 -11.82 -15.38
C PRO A 236 -17.47 -10.88 -16.41
N TYR A 237 -18.50 -10.14 -16.01
CA TYR A 237 -19.14 -9.14 -16.87
C TYR A 237 -18.36 -7.81 -16.93
N VAL A 238 -17.35 -7.64 -16.07
CA VAL A 238 -16.40 -6.52 -16.09
C VAL A 238 -15.06 -7.01 -16.63
N PHE A 239 -14.51 -8.07 -16.05
CA PHE A 239 -13.17 -8.57 -16.35
C PHE A 239 -13.25 -9.91 -17.11
N LYS A 240 -12.78 -9.91 -18.36
CA LYS A 240 -12.69 -11.15 -19.15
C LYS A 240 -11.58 -12.03 -18.58
N ASN A 241 -11.83 -13.34 -18.48
CA ASN A 241 -10.92 -14.31 -17.84
C ASN A 241 -10.42 -13.77 -16.48
N PRO A 242 -11.32 -13.57 -15.50
CA PRO A 242 -11.07 -12.74 -14.33
C PRO A 242 -9.95 -13.27 -13.43
N ASP A 243 -9.61 -14.55 -13.50
CA ASP A 243 -8.56 -15.13 -12.67
C ASP A 243 -7.17 -15.11 -13.33
N THR A 244 -7.07 -14.64 -14.58
CA THR A 244 -5.80 -14.50 -15.31
C THR A 244 -5.13 -13.17 -14.99
N TYR A 245 -3.81 -13.19 -14.74
CA TYR A 245 -2.98 -11.99 -14.68
C TYR A 245 -2.74 -11.46 -16.08
N ASP A 246 -3.42 -10.36 -16.41
CA ASP A 246 -3.34 -9.71 -17.72
C ASP A 246 -3.34 -8.18 -17.61
N PRO A 247 -2.16 -7.54 -17.44
CA PRO A 247 -2.01 -6.09 -17.46
C PRO A 247 -2.54 -5.41 -18.74
N ASP A 248 -2.61 -6.11 -19.87
CA ASP A 248 -3.10 -5.55 -21.14
C ASP A 248 -4.61 -5.28 -21.10
N ARG A 249 -5.34 -5.76 -20.08
CA ARG A 249 -6.78 -5.45 -19.90
C ARG A 249 -7.08 -3.98 -19.65
N TYR A 250 -6.07 -3.22 -19.23
CA TYR A 250 -6.17 -1.78 -19.00
C TYR A 250 -5.61 -0.95 -20.15
N ALA A 251 -5.08 -1.58 -21.20
CA ALA A 251 -4.53 -0.88 -22.36
C ALA A 251 -5.64 -0.15 -23.13
N PRO A 252 -5.30 0.91 -23.90
CA PRO A 252 -6.23 1.57 -24.82
C PRO A 252 -6.95 0.55 -25.71
N GLY A 253 -8.28 0.66 -25.79
CA GLY A 253 -9.13 -0.25 -26.56
C GLY A 253 -9.70 -1.45 -25.79
N ARG A 254 -9.17 -1.77 -24.59
CA ARG A 254 -9.78 -2.77 -23.68
C ARG A 254 -10.42 -2.11 -22.46
N GLU A 255 -9.63 -1.33 -21.70
CA GLU A 255 -10.09 -0.50 -20.58
C GLU A 255 -11.17 -1.17 -19.70
N GLU A 256 -10.94 -2.45 -19.35
CA GLU A 256 -11.98 -3.29 -18.71
C GLU A 256 -12.44 -2.73 -17.36
N ASP A 257 -11.59 -1.96 -16.70
CA ASP A 257 -11.87 -1.21 -15.47
C ASP A 257 -12.85 -0.03 -15.64
N LYS A 258 -13.40 0.18 -16.84
CA LYS A 258 -14.40 1.20 -17.12
C LYS A 258 -15.73 0.62 -17.62
N ILE A 259 -15.80 -0.68 -17.93
CA ILE A 259 -16.94 -1.32 -18.61
C ILE A 259 -18.27 -1.15 -17.86
N ALA A 260 -18.26 -1.24 -16.53
CA ALA A 260 -19.45 -1.10 -15.68
C ALA A 260 -19.48 0.25 -14.94
N GLY A 261 -18.75 1.26 -15.43
CA GLY A 261 -18.67 2.59 -14.83
C GLY A 261 -17.68 2.68 -13.67
N ALA A 262 -17.84 3.72 -12.84
CA ALA A 262 -16.84 4.16 -11.85
C ALA A 262 -16.47 3.13 -10.75
N PHE A 263 -17.25 2.06 -10.58
CA PHE A 263 -17.02 1.02 -9.58
C PHE A 263 -16.68 -0.36 -10.20
N SER A 264 -16.26 -0.38 -11.47
CA SER A 264 -15.76 -1.60 -12.13
C SER A 264 -14.50 -2.14 -11.46
N TYR A 265 -13.62 -1.25 -11.00
CA TYR A 265 -12.39 -1.55 -10.27
C TYR A 265 -12.36 -0.76 -8.97
N ILE A 266 -12.21 -1.45 -7.83
CA ILE A 266 -12.38 -0.82 -6.50
C ILE A 266 -11.29 -1.21 -5.50
N SER A 267 -10.07 -1.53 -5.97
CA SER A 267 -8.95 -1.89 -5.07
C SER A 267 -8.53 -0.76 -4.11
N PHE A 268 -8.80 0.50 -4.49
CA PHE A 268 -8.61 1.68 -3.63
C PHE A 268 -9.93 2.21 -3.02
N GLY A 269 -10.99 1.40 -3.08
CA GLY A 269 -12.34 1.81 -2.65
C GLY A 269 -12.96 2.82 -3.61
N GLY A 270 -13.80 3.72 -3.08
CA GLY A 270 -14.45 4.76 -3.88
C GLY A 270 -15.36 5.68 -3.07
N GLY A 271 -15.85 6.73 -3.73
CA GLY A 271 -16.72 7.74 -3.12
C GLY A 271 -16.03 8.53 -2.00
N ARG A 272 -16.79 8.93 -0.98
CA ARG A 272 -16.30 9.76 0.14
C ARG A 272 -15.15 9.14 0.95
N HIS A 273 -15.02 7.81 0.91
CA HIS A 273 -14.00 7.06 1.62
C HIS A 273 -13.00 6.38 0.67
N GLY A 274 -12.86 6.88 -0.56
CA GLY A 274 -11.79 6.47 -1.47
C GLY A 274 -10.41 6.73 -0.87
N CYS A 275 -9.43 5.92 -1.25
CA CYS A 275 -8.08 6.01 -0.71
C CYS A 275 -7.38 7.31 -1.13
N LEU A 276 -7.03 8.16 -0.16
CA LEU A 276 -6.23 9.37 -0.41
C LEU A 276 -4.77 9.04 -0.75
N GLY A 277 -4.30 7.85 -0.39
CA GLY A 277 -2.92 7.41 -0.59
C GLY A 277 -2.65 6.74 -1.95
N GLU A 278 -3.65 6.61 -2.83
CA GLU A 278 -3.50 5.93 -4.12
C GLU A 278 -2.32 6.48 -4.97
N PRO A 279 -2.19 7.81 -5.18
CA PRO A 279 -1.04 8.34 -5.93
C PRO A 279 0.30 8.02 -5.28
N PHE A 280 0.38 8.11 -3.95
CA PHE A 280 1.60 7.79 -3.20
C PHE A 280 1.94 6.30 -3.31
N ALA A 281 0.95 5.40 -3.23
CA ALA A 281 1.16 3.97 -3.35
C ALA A 281 1.75 3.60 -4.72
N TYR A 282 1.18 4.10 -5.82
CA TYR A 282 1.75 3.87 -7.15
C TYR A 282 3.16 4.45 -7.27
N LEU A 283 3.40 5.66 -6.77
CA LEU A 283 4.73 6.27 -6.79
C LEU A 283 5.75 5.42 -6.03
N GLN A 284 5.42 4.99 -4.81
CA GLN A 284 6.30 4.18 -3.96
C GLN A 284 6.61 2.83 -4.61
N ILE A 285 5.59 2.11 -5.08
CA ILE A 285 5.74 0.78 -5.67
C ILE A 285 6.51 0.87 -6.99
N LYS A 286 6.20 1.85 -7.85
CA LYS A 286 6.95 2.08 -9.10
C LYS A 286 8.41 2.41 -8.83
N ALA A 287 8.71 3.28 -7.86
CA ALA A 287 10.09 3.64 -7.53
C ALA A 287 10.90 2.41 -7.06
N ILE A 288 10.31 1.58 -6.19
CA ILE A 288 10.94 0.34 -5.70
C ILE A 288 11.19 -0.63 -6.85
N TRP A 289 10.18 -0.93 -7.67
CA TRP A 289 10.33 -1.86 -8.78
C TRP A 289 11.22 -1.34 -9.90
N SER A 290 11.22 -0.04 -10.17
CA SER A 290 12.17 0.58 -11.11
C SER A 290 13.60 0.43 -10.61
N HIS A 291 13.85 0.65 -9.31
CA HIS A 291 15.18 0.43 -8.74
C HIS A 291 15.60 -1.03 -8.85
N LEU A 292 14.73 -1.97 -8.48
CA LEU A 292 15.00 -3.40 -8.55
C LEU A 292 15.33 -3.85 -9.99
N LEU A 293 14.47 -3.54 -10.95
CA LEU A 293 14.60 -4.00 -12.34
C LEU A 293 15.78 -3.37 -13.10
N ARG A 294 16.31 -2.23 -12.62
CA ARG A 294 17.48 -1.58 -13.24
C ARG A 294 18.81 -2.06 -12.67
N ASN A 295 18.81 -2.64 -11.48
CA ASN A 295 20.03 -2.97 -10.75
C ASN A 295 20.19 -4.49 -10.52
N PHE A 296 19.14 -5.28 -10.74
CA PHE A 296 19.13 -6.70 -10.47
C PHE A 296 18.38 -7.49 -11.56
N GLU A 297 18.92 -8.65 -11.90
CA GLU A 297 18.21 -9.75 -12.51
C GLU A 297 17.54 -10.57 -11.40
N LEU A 298 16.23 -10.75 -11.50
CA LEU A 298 15.42 -11.41 -10.50
C LEU A 298 14.75 -12.63 -11.12
N GLU A 299 14.80 -13.76 -10.41
CA GLU A 299 14.14 -15.00 -10.82
C GLU A 299 13.43 -15.67 -9.64
N LEU A 300 12.33 -16.37 -9.94
CA LEU A 300 11.62 -17.18 -8.95
C LEU A 300 12.36 -18.48 -8.70
N ILE A 301 12.58 -18.84 -7.42
CA ILE A 301 13.08 -20.19 -7.11
C ILE A 301 12.02 -21.22 -7.49
N PRO A 302 12.37 -22.26 -8.28
CA PRO A 302 11.46 -23.33 -8.63
C PRO A 302 10.85 -23.97 -7.38
N PRO A 303 9.56 -24.36 -7.39
CA PRO A 303 8.93 -24.99 -6.23
C PRO A 303 9.70 -26.19 -5.67
N SER A 304 10.38 -26.95 -6.53
CA SER A 304 11.21 -28.11 -6.17
C SER A 304 12.44 -27.79 -5.31
N GLN A 305 12.85 -26.52 -5.25
CA GLN A 305 14.03 -26.05 -4.53
C GLN A 305 13.65 -25.13 -3.35
N ARG A 306 12.35 -24.98 -3.04
CA ARG A 306 11.88 -24.15 -1.92
C ARG A 306 11.97 -24.92 -0.61
N LEU A 307 12.71 -24.39 0.35
CA LEU A 307 12.58 -24.81 1.76
C LEU A 307 11.22 -24.37 2.30
N THR A 308 10.59 -25.21 3.13
CA THR A 308 9.22 -25.01 3.65
C THR A 308 9.05 -23.67 4.38
N GLY A 309 8.02 -22.90 4.00
CA GLY A 309 7.53 -21.74 4.77
C GLY A 309 7.88 -20.34 4.24
N MET A 310 8.65 -20.22 3.15
CA MET A 310 9.13 -18.92 2.64
C MET A 310 8.95 -18.79 1.11
N GLN A 311 8.67 -17.57 0.64
CA GLN A 311 8.59 -17.24 -0.79
C GLN A 311 9.96 -16.69 -1.24
N TRP A 312 10.78 -17.54 -1.86
CA TRP A 312 12.17 -17.23 -2.21
C TRP A 312 12.36 -16.76 -3.65
N TRP A 313 13.34 -15.89 -3.84
CA TRP A 313 13.71 -15.28 -5.11
C TRP A 313 15.24 -15.30 -5.23
N LEU A 314 15.72 -15.65 -6.42
CA LEU A 314 17.12 -15.49 -6.79
C LEU A 314 17.31 -14.06 -7.28
N VAL A 315 18.43 -13.47 -6.86
CA VAL A 315 18.84 -12.12 -7.23
C VAL A 315 20.28 -12.19 -7.69
N SER A 316 20.55 -11.68 -8.88
CA SER A 316 21.90 -11.36 -9.36
C SER A 316 21.97 -9.89 -9.71
N ARG A 317 23.07 -9.23 -9.37
CA ARG A 317 23.32 -7.84 -9.70
C ARG A 317 23.77 -7.73 -11.16
N ILE A 318 23.35 -6.66 -11.84
CA ILE A 318 23.76 -6.30 -13.21
C ILE A 318 24.98 -5.40 -13.15
#